data_AF-A0A975I2W1-F1
#
_entry.id   AF-A0A975I2W1-F1
#
_cell.length_a   1.000
_cell.length_b   1.000
_cell.length_c   1.000
_cell.angle_alpha   90.00
_cell.angle_beta   90.00
_cell.angle_gamma   90.00
#
_symmetry.space_group_name_H-M   'P 1'
#
loop_
_entity.id
_entity.type
_entity.pdbx_description
1 polymer ?
#
loop_
_entity_poly.entity_id
_entity_poly.type
_entity_poly.pdbx_seq_one_letter_code
_entity_poly.pdbx_strand_id
1 'polypeptide(L)'
;MKPSALPGSSPHRSRPWLWLSVVLAIVCGGVGAIWFASRTPDLEPLAVAIKSLPRAVPVPDMQEPAEDFGTFLHVLRTGGNEVTKPVAIAWLDKVARENIALTKSEREGVMGMIRSGGHQSWESGYRLHLFNSAFNAMQLRHPFGEFTEELLRLATRDPNRTMRLYALQHLNLQRRTGRLPDGALADEVLAAVRGMSSDNGVAGYVIEILATWDGGEDAEPTPEILRIALSTAADPSFPTDVRVTAIHAAGSASVPLARTIATDAGEHTMLRKAAIALIGRYGSPADLGFLETIRSESARLAQAAEPAIARLRERPDGRGEPIPYQ
;
A
#
# COMPACT_ATOMS: atom_id res chain seq x y z
N MET A 1 -45.22 -25.01 -22.75
CA MET A 1 -43.92 -25.13 -22.06
C MET A 1 -43.11 -23.89 -22.35
N LYS A 2 -42.95 -22.99 -21.37
CA LYS A 2 -42.13 -21.77 -21.46
C LYS A 2 -40.90 -21.98 -20.57
N PRO A 3 -39.67 -21.64 -21.02
CA PRO A 3 -38.48 -21.81 -20.19
C PRO A 3 -38.39 -20.68 -19.15
N SER A 4 -38.04 -21.08 -17.93
CA SER A 4 -37.77 -20.24 -16.76
C SER A 4 -36.45 -19.49 -16.95
N ALA A 5 -36.46 -18.18 -16.74
CA ALA A 5 -35.27 -17.34 -16.69
C ALA A 5 -34.62 -17.44 -15.30
N LEU A 6 -33.30 -17.60 -15.28
CA LEU A 6 -32.46 -17.59 -14.07
C LEU A 6 -32.32 -16.16 -13.52
N PRO A 7 -32.11 -15.99 -12.19
CA PRO A 7 -32.01 -14.67 -11.57
C PRO A 7 -30.67 -14.01 -11.91
N GLY A 8 -30.75 -12.73 -12.28
CA GLY A 8 -29.61 -11.90 -12.66
C GLY A 8 -28.68 -11.61 -11.48
N SER A 9 -27.39 -11.75 -11.73
CA SER A 9 -26.31 -11.25 -10.87
C SER A 9 -26.27 -9.71 -10.93
N SER A 10 -26.44 -9.06 -9.77
CA SER A 10 -26.31 -7.61 -9.64
C SER A 10 -24.87 -7.14 -9.93
N PRO A 11 -24.68 -6.02 -10.64
CA PRO A 11 -23.35 -5.48 -10.89
C PRO A 11 -22.80 -4.83 -9.61
N HIS A 12 -21.78 -5.46 -9.01
CA HIS A 12 -20.96 -4.83 -7.97
C HIS A 12 -20.31 -3.55 -8.54
N ARG A 13 -20.82 -2.38 -8.13
CA ARG A 13 -20.18 -1.09 -8.36
C ARG A 13 -19.08 -0.89 -7.31
N SER A 14 -17.89 -1.42 -7.57
CA SER A 14 -16.70 -1.08 -6.78
C SER A 14 -16.03 0.17 -7.36
N ARG A 15 -16.09 1.30 -6.65
CA ARG A 15 -15.15 2.43 -6.85
C ARG A 15 -14.35 2.67 -5.56
N PRO A 16 -13.28 1.90 -5.28
CA PRO A 16 -12.44 2.03 -4.08
C PRO A 16 -11.20 2.95 -4.24
N TRP A 17 -10.96 3.54 -5.41
CA TRP A 17 -9.66 4.14 -5.76
C TRP A 17 -9.34 5.50 -5.09
N LEU A 18 -10.28 6.17 -4.43
CA LEU A 18 -10.09 7.53 -3.92
C LEU A 18 -9.43 7.62 -2.53
N TRP A 19 -9.51 6.57 -1.71
CA TRP A 19 -9.00 6.61 -0.33
C TRP A 19 -7.50 6.36 -0.20
N LEU A 20 -6.95 5.50 -1.06
CA LEU A 20 -5.53 5.18 -1.06
C LEU A 20 -4.67 6.44 -1.27
N SER A 21 -5.17 7.44 -2.00
CA SER A 21 -4.45 8.70 -2.25
C SER A 21 -4.47 9.68 -1.08
N VAL A 22 -5.50 9.68 -0.23
CA VAL A 22 -5.67 10.67 0.85
C VAL A 22 -4.85 10.30 2.09
N VAL A 23 -4.75 9.01 2.42
CA VAL A 23 -3.87 8.54 3.51
C VAL A 23 -2.39 8.63 3.10
N LEU A 24 -2.08 8.41 1.81
CA LEU A 24 -0.71 8.45 1.29
C LEU A 24 -0.14 9.87 1.17
N ALA A 25 -0.98 10.88 0.91
CA ALA A 25 -0.55 12.28 0.89
C ALA A 25 -0.10 12.79 2.27
N ILE A 26 -0.59 12.19 3.36
CA ILE A 26 -0.26 12.56 4.74
C ILE A 26 1.02 11.85 5.22
N VAL A 27 1.30 10.63 4.75
CA VAL A 27 2.48 9.83 5.18
C VAL A 27 3.76 10.20 4.40
N CYS A 28 3.65 10.68 3.16
CA CYS A 28 4.82 11.03 2.33
C CYS A 28 5.36 12.47 2.56
N GLY A 29 4.71 13.29 3.39
CA GLY A 29 5.11 14.67 3.66
C GLY A 29 5.77 14.86 5.03
N GLY A 30 7.00 14.37 5.23
CA GLY A 30 7.72 14.55 6.49
C GLY A 30 9.24 14.35 6.38
N VAL A 31 9.98 15.43 6.65
CA VAL A 31 11.44 15.63 6.51
C VAL A 31 12.28 14.61 7.32
N GLY A 32 13.36 14.11 6.72
CA GLY A 32 14.43 13.39 7.43
C GLY A 32 15.51 12.80 6.51
N ALA A 33 16.52 13.59 6.15
CA ALA A 33 17.75 13.11 5.53
C ALA A 33 18.76 12.68 6.61
N ILE A 34 19.15 11.41 6.67
CA ILE A 34 20.36 10.96 7.38
C ILE A 34 21.10 9.91 6.54
N TRP A 35 22.40 10.15 6.42
CA TRP A 35 23.48 9.42 5.76
C TRP A 35 23.57 7.93 6.14
N PHE A 36 23.82 7.04 5.16
CA PHE A 36 24.47 5.74 5.41
C PHE A 36 25.26 5.27 4.19
N ALA A 37 26.52 4.91 4.41
CA ALA A 37 27.47 4.41 3.41
C ALA A 37 27.60 2.88 3.46
N SER A 38 27.74 2.32 2.25
CA SER A 38 28.41 1.06 1.84
C SER A 38 28.01 -0.29 2.46
N ARG A 39 27.10 -0.97 1.75
CA ARG A 39 27.35 -2.35 1.28
C ARG A 39 27.01 -2.43 -0.20
N THR A 40 27.99 -2.75 -1.03
CA THR A 40 27.79 -3.04 -2.47
C THR A 40 27.19 -4.44 -2.60
N PRO A 41 25.97 -4.61 -3.14
CA PRO A 41 25.47 -5.92 -3.51
C PRO A 41 26.25 -6.47 -4.72
N ASP A 42 26.28 -7.79 -4.85
CA ASP A 42 26.93 -8.51 -5.94
C ASP A 42 26.30 -8.11 -7.29
N LEU A 43 27.12 -7.55 -8.19
CA LEU A 43 26.70 -6.91 -9.45
C LEU A 43 26.64 -7.88 -10.65
N GLU A 44 27.01 -9.15 -10.46
CA GLU A 44 26.98 -10.16 -11.51
C GLU A 44 25.62 -10.30 -12.21
N PRO A 45 24.47 -10.29 -11.51
CA PRO A 45 23.16 -10.45 -12.13
C PRO A 45 22.79 -9.32 -13.10
N LEU A 46 23.17 -8.07 -12.79
CA LEU A 46 22.92 -6.91 -13.65
C LEU A 46 23.79 -6.95 -14.90
N ALA A 47 25.06 -7.32 -14.75
CA ALA A 47 25.98 -7.43 -15.87
C ALA A 47 25.55 -8.54 -16.85
N VAL A 48 25.02 -9.67 -16.36
CA VAL A 48 24.51 -10.76 -17.19
C VAL A 48 23.22 -10.35 -17.91
N ALA A 49 22.25 -9.75 -17.21
CA ALA A 49 20.99 -9.28 -17.81
C ALA A 49 21.19 -8.15 -18.84
N ILE A 50 22.13 -7.23 -18.60
CA ILE A 50 22.48 -6.17 -19.55
C ILE A 50 23.24 -6.74 -20.76
N LYS A 51 24.12 -7.74 -20.55
CA LYS A 51 24.87 -8.39 -21.64
C LYS A 51 23.99 -9.25 -22.56
N SER A 52 22.85 -9.75 -22.07
CA SER A 52 21.87 -10.50 -22.88
C SER A 52 20.94 -9.63 -23.71
N LEU A 53 20.86 -8.32 -23.42
CA LEU A 53 20.14 -7.37 -24.27
C LEU A 53 20.95 -7.08 -25.55
N PRO A 54 20.30 -6.81 -26.70
CA PRO A 54 20.98 -6.54 -27.96
C PRO A 54 22.07 -5.46 -27.81
N ARG A 55 23.30 -5.82 -28.21
CA ARG A 55 24.57 -5.14 -27.87
C ARG A 55 24.80 -3.79 -28.57
N ALA A 56 23.90 -3.33 -29.42
CA ALA A 56 24.10 -2.11 -30.18
C ALA A 56 22.77 -1.43 -30.50
N VAL A 57 22.21 -0.74 -29.51
CA VAL A 57 21.37 0.42 -29.82
C VAL A 57 22.34 1.60 -29.77
N PRO A 58 22.70 2.23 -30.92
CA PRO A 58 23.52 3.43 -30.90
C PRO A 58 22.84 4.44 -30.00
N VAL A 59 23.58 5.00 -29.03
CA VAL A 59 23.08 6.08 -28.18
C VAL A 59 22.96 7.31 -29.08
N PRO A 60 21.76 7.75 -29.47
CA PRO A 60 21.62 8.94 -30.29
C PRO A 60 22.12 10.14 -29.51
N ASP A 61 22.53 11.21 -30.20
CA ASP A 61 22.65 12.52 -29.57
C ASP A 61 21.24 12.92 -29.09
N MET A 62 20.95 12.67 -27.81
CA MET A 62 19.61 12.75 -27.23
C MET A 62 19.29 14.18 -26.80
N GLN A 63 19.38 15.13 -27.73
CA GLN A 63 18.90 16.50 -27.49
C GLN A 63 17.38 16.50 -27.24
N GLU A 64 16.65 15.55 -27.82
CA GLU A 64 15.21 15.33 -27.60
C GLU A 64 14.94 13.84 -27.36
N PRO A 65 15.06 13.34 -26.12
CA PRO A 65 14.82 11.93 -25.84
C PRO A 65 13.34 11.56 -26.04
N ALA A 66 13.09 10.47 -26.75
CA ALA A 66 11.75 9.94 -26.97
C ALA A 66 11.24 9.15 -25.75
N GLU A 67 9.94 9.21 -25.48
CA GLU A 67 9.23 8.39 -24.47
C GLU A 67 9.10 6.92 -24.92
N ASP A 68 10.24 6.24 -25.03
CA ASP A 68 10.32 4.86 -25.49
C ASP A 68 11.26 3.99 -24.63
N PHE A 69 11.26 2.68 -24.93
CA PHE A 69 12.10 1.72 -24.24
C PHE A 69 13.61 1.95 -24.46
N GLY A 70 14.00 2.56 -25.58
CA GLY A 70 15.39 2.88 -25.88
C GLY A 70 15.96 3.89 -24.89
N THR A 71 15.21 4.97 -24.63
CA THR A 71 15.56 5.96 -23.59
C THR A 71 15.61 5.32 -22.21
N PHE A 72 14.64 4.47 -21.87
CA PHE A 72 14.67 3.74 -20.60
C PHE A 72 15.94 2.89 -20.44
N LEU A 73 16.29 2.07 -21.44
CA LEU A 73 17.52 1.27 -21.42
C LEU A 73 18.78 2.13 -21.35
N HIS A 74 18.79 3.29 -22.00
CA HIS A 74 19.90 4.24 -21.88
C HIS A 74 20.06 4.70 -20.43
N VAL A 75 18.98 5.14 -19.78
CA VAL A 75 19.01 5.59 -18.38
C VAL A 75 19.44 4.47 -17.44
N LEU A 76 18.99 3.22 -17.67
CA LEU A 76 19.45 2.06 -16.89
C LEU A 76 20.96 1.85 -16.97
N ARG A 77 21.55 2.05 -18.16
CA ARG A 77 22.97 1.75 -18.42
C ARG A 77 23.91 2.88 -18.00
N THR A 78 23.48 4.13 -18.13
CA THR A 78 24.34 5.31 -17.92
C THR A 78 24.04 6.04 -16.61
N GLY A 79 22.94 5.69 -15.94
CA GLY A 79 22.37 6.47 -14.84
C GLY A 79 21.47 7.63 -15.30
N GLY A 80 21.49 7.96 -16.60
CA GLY A 80 20.76 9.08 -17.18
C GLY A 80 21.25 10.44 -16.68
N ASN A 81 20.55 11.48 -17.12
CA ASN A 81 20.76 12.87 -16.73
C ASN A 81 19.40 13.55 -16.50
N GLU A 82 19.39 14.84 -16.19
CA GLU A 82 18.17 15.60 -15.90
C GLU A 82 17.15 15.64 -17.04
N VAL A 83 17.57 15.36 -18.28
CA VAL A 83 16.70 15.32 -19.46
C VAL A 83 16.12 13.93 -19.68
N THR A 84 16.95 12.88 -19.56
CA THR A 84 16.56 11.50 -19.90
C THR A 84 15.83 10.78 -18.77
N LYS A 85 16.15 11.11 -17.51
CA LYS A 85 15.53 10.52 -16.32
C LYS A 85 14.00 10.70 -16.28
N PRO A 86 13.44 11.90 -16.49
CA PRO A 86 11.98 12.08 -16.52
C PRO A 86 11.31 11.34 -17.68
N VAL A 87 11.96 11.25 -18.84
CA VAL A 87 11.41 10.57 -20.02
C VAL A 87 11.31 9.05 -19.81
N ALA A 88 12.28 8.46 -19.11
CA ALA A 88 12.20 7.04 -18.72
C ALA A 88 11.02 6.75 -17.77
N ILE A 89 10.72 7.67 -16.85
CA ILE A 89 9.52 7.59 -15.99
C ILE A 89 8.26 7.74 -16.84
N ALA A 90 8.21 8.77 -17.71
CA ALA A 90 7.06 9.05 -18.56
C ALA A 90 6.70 7.86 -19.46
N TRP A 91 7.69 7.14 -19.99
CA TRP A 91 7.47 5.92 -20.75
C TRP A 91 6.79 4.82 -19.91
N LEU A 92 7.26 4.55 -18.68
CA LEU A 92 6.64 3.56 -17.79
C LEU A 92 5.21 3.97 -17.39
N ASP A 93 5.01 5.24 -17.06
CA ASP A 93 3.69 5.78 -16.71
C ASP A 93 2.73 5.71 -17.90
N LYS A 94 3.22 5.97 -19.11
CA LYS A 94 2.46 5.81 -20.36
C LYS A 94 2.02 4.36 -20.54
N VAL A 95 2.95 3.40 -20.38
CA VAL A 95 2.64 1.97 -20.46
C VAL A 95 1.54 1.59 -19.46
N ALA A 96 1.67 2.04 -18.21
CA ALA A 96 0.69 1.76 -17.16
C ALA A 96 -0.68 2.41 -17.46
N ARG A 97 -0.69 3.71 -17.78
CA ARG A 97 -1.92 4.50 -18.03
C ARG A 97 -2.69 3.99 -19.25
N GLU A 98 -1.97 3.65 -20.32
CA GLU A 98 -2.56 3.18 -21.58
C GLU A 98 -2.78 1.66 -21.60
N ASN A 99 -2.44 0.96 -20.50
CA ASN A 99 -2.58 -0.50 -20.36
C ASN A 99 -1.90 -1.27 -21.50
N ILE A 100 -0.72 -0.80 -21.89
CA ILE A 100 0.09 -1.38 -22.96
C ILE A 100 0.79 -2.63 -22.42
N ALA A 101 0.70 -3.74 -23.14
CA ALA A 101 1.42 -4.94 -22.79
C ALA A 101 2.91 -4.79 -23.14
N LEU A 102 3.79 -4.84 -22.14
CA LEU A 102 5.23 -4.91 -22.36
C LEU A 102 5.60 -6.14 -23.19
N THR A 103 6.41 -5.94 -24.23
CA THR A 103 7.08 -7.01 -24.97
C THR A 103 8.00 -7.82 -24.04
N LYS A 104 8.47 -8.98 -24.51
CA LYS A 104 9.39 -9.83 -23.73
C LYS A 104 10.67 -9.07 -23.35
N SER A 105 11.30 -8.39 -24.31
CA SER A 105 12.53 -7.61 -24.09
C SER A 105 12.32 -6.45 -23.11
N GLU A 106 11.20 -5.74 -23.23
CA GLU A 106 10.86 -4.64 -22.32
C GLU A 106 10.69 -5.13 -20.88
N ARG A 107 9.96 -6.23 -20.71
CA ARG A 107 9.76 -6.85 -19.40
C ARG A 107 11.06 -7.35 -18.79
N GLU A 108 11.92 -7.99 -19.57
CA GLU A 108 13.24 -8.42 -19.12
C GLU A 108 14.10 -7.23 -18.69
N GLY A 109 14.05 -6.11 -19.42
CA GLY A 109 14.72 -4.87 -19.05
C GLY A 109 14.21 -4.29 -17.73
N VAL A 110 12.89 -4.19 -17.56
CA VAL A 110 12.27 -3.68 -16.33
C VAL A 110 12.55 -4.62 -15.14
N MET A 111 12.42 -5.94 -15.31
CA MET A 111 12.75 -6.92 -14.27
C MET A 111 14.24 -6.89 -13.92
N GLY A 112 15.13 -6.72 -14.90
CA GLY A 112 16.57 -6.57 -14.67
C GLY A 112 16.90 -5.33 -13.82
N MET A 113 16.21 -4.21 -14.04
CA MET A 113 16.31 -3.03 -13.18
C MET A 113 15.87 -3.33 -11.75
N ILE A 114 14.71 -3.97 -11.56
CA ILE A 114 14.15 -4.28 -10.24
C ILE A 114 15.10 -5.20 -9.45
N ARG A 115 15.61 -6.26 -10.10
CA ARG A 115 16.56 -7.24 -9.52
C ARG A 115 17.86 -6.60 -9.06
N SER A 116 18.41 -5.70 -9.87
CA SER A 116 19.68 -5.03 -9.58
C SER A 116 19.59 -3.88 -8.59
N GLY A 117 18.37 -3.44 -8.25
CA GLY A 117 18.17 -2.28 -7.38
C GLY A 117 18.31 -0.93 -8.10
N GLY A 118 18.45 -0.93 -9.43
CA GLY A 118 18.63 0.26 -10.26
C GLY A 118 20.09 0.63 -10.48
N HIS A 119 20.34 1.77 -11.13
CA HIS A 119 21.70 2.27 -11.34
C HIS A 119 22.26 2.90 -10.06
N GLN A 120 23.53 2.64 -9.75
CA GLN A 120 24.17 3.06 -8.49
C GLN A 120 24.28 4.57 -8.28
N SER A 121 24.23 5.36 -9.37
CA SER A 121 24.29 6.83 -9.31
C SER A 121 22.93 7.49 -9.06
N TRP A 122 21.85 6.72 -8.99
CA TRP A 122 20.53 7.27 -8.78
C TRP A 122 20.35 7.71 -7.34
N GLU A 123 19.88 8.94 -7.18
CA GLU A 123 19.40 9.45 -5.91
C GLU A 123 18.16 8.67 -5.46
N SER A 124 17.97 8.57 -4.14
CA SER A 124 16.87 7.78 -3.56
C SER A 124 15.50 8.22 -4.09
N GLY A 125 15.26 9.52 -4.28
CA GLY A 125 13.99 10.04 -4.76
C GLY A 125 13.68 9.56 -6.19
N TYR A 126 14.66 9.67 -7.09
CA TYR A 126 14.52 9.19 -8.46
C TYR A 126 14.32 7.68 -8.52
N ARG A 127 15.13 6.92 -7.78
CA ARG A 127 15.02 5.46 -7.69
C ARG A 127 13.61 5.04 -7.25
N LEU A 128 13.07 5.65 -6.20
CA LEU A 128 11.74 5.32 -5.69
C LEU A 128 10.64 5.61 -6.72
N HIS A 129 10.72 6.76 -7.42
CA HIS A 129 9.74 7.12 -8.45
C HIS A 129 9.78 6.12 -9.61
N LEU A 130 10.98 5.85 -10.16
CA LEU A 130 11.12 4.94 -11.29
C LEU A 130 10.65 3.51 -10.96
N PHE A 131 10.94 3.02 -9.75
CA PHE A 131 10.45 1.71 -9.30
C PHE A 131 8.93 1.67 -9.18
N ASN A 132 8.30 2.71 -8.62
CA ASN A 132 6.85 2.78 -8.54
C ASN A 132 6.20 2.78 -9.93
N SER A 133 6.73 3.56 -10.89
CA SER A 133 6.27 3.54 -12.28
C SER A 133 6.48 2.16 -12.93
N ALA A 134 7.62 1.51 -12.67
CA ALA A 134 7.89 0.16 -13.14
C ALA A 134 6.92 -0.87 -12.58
N PHE A 135 6.58 -0.80 -11.29
CA PHE A 135 5.62 -1.70 -10.67
C PHE A 135 4.22 -1.53 -11.27
N ASN A 136 3.79 -0.30 -11.52
CA ASN A 136 2.53 0.00 -12.21
C ASN A 136 2.51 -0.56 -13.64
N ALA A 137 3.60 -0.38 -14.40
CA ALA A 137 3.72 -0.90 -15.77
C ALA A 137 3.70 -2.44 -15.80
N MET A 138 4.40 -3.08 -14.86
CA MET A 138 4.52 -4.55 -14.78
C MET A 138 3.24 -5.24 -14.30
N GLN A 139 2.38 -4.54 -13.56
CA GLN A 139 1.13 -5.13 -13.08
C GLN A 139 0.18 -5.52 -14.21
N LEU A 140 0.26 -4.88 -15.37
CA LEU A 140 -0.72 -5.04 -16.44
C LEU A 140 -0.33 -6.19 -17.39
N ARG A 141 -1.04 -7.32 -17.26
CA ARG A 141 -1.22 -8.39 -18.27
C ARG A 141 -0.22 -9.57 -18.35
N HIS A 142 0.61 -9.83 -17.34
CA HIS A 142 1.65 -10.87 -17.47
C HIS A 142 1.67 -11.89 -16.32
N PRO A 143 2.16 -13.13 -16.55
CA PRO A 143 2.35 -14.12 -15.49
C PRO A 143 3.20 -13.55 -14.37
N PHE A 144 2.68 -13.64 -13.14
CA PHE A 144 3.11 -12.83 -12.00
C PHE A 144 4.25 -13.42 -11.18
N GLY A 145 4.54 -14.72 -11.29
CA GLY A 145 5.44 -15.44 -10.38
C GLY A 145 6.75 -14.69 -10.07
N GLU A 146 7.60 -14.50 -11.09
CA GLU A 146 8.89 -13.83 -10.91
C GLU A 146 8.76 -12.38 -10.41
N PHE A 147 7.71 -11.65 -10.83
CA PHE A 147 7.52 -10.27 -10.39
C PHE A 147 7.04 -10.20 -8.93
N THR A 148 6.11 -11.08 -8.54
CA THR A 148 5.65 -11.24 -7.17
C THR A 148 6.79 -11.64 -6.24
N GLU A 149 7.68 -12.55 -6.66
CA GLU A 149 8.89 -12.91 -5.91
C GLU A 149 9.83 -11.72 -5.71
N GLU A 150 10.03 -10.88 -6.74
CA GLU A 150 10.83 -9.66 -6.60
C GLU A 150 10.17 -8.62 -5.68
N LEU A 151 8.85 -8.44 -5.76
CA LEU A 151 8.13 -7.59 -4.81
C LEU A 151 8.27 -8.12 -3.39
N LEU A 152 8.14 -9.44 -3.19
CA LEU A 152 8.32 -10.08 -1.89
C LEU A 152 9.74 -9.87 -1.35
N ARG A 153 10.76 -10.06 -2.19
CA ARG A 153 12.17 -9.79 -1.84
C ARG A 153 12.36 -8.33 -1.43
N LEU A 154 11.82 -7.38 -2.19
CA LEU A 154 11.92 -5.96 -1.88
C LEU A 154 11.20 -5.61 -0.58
N ALA A 155 9.96 -6.10 -0.39
CA ALA A 155 9.18 -5.89 0.83
C ALA A 155 9.91 -6.38 2.09
N THR A 156 10.60 -7.51 1.99
CA THR A 156 11.27 -8.16 3.14
C THR A 156 12.71 -7.71 3.37
N ARG A 157 13.44 -7.32 2.32
CA ARG A 157 14.90 -7.13 2.40
C ARG A 157 15.43 -5.78 1.94
N ASP A 158 14.63 -4.92 1.27
CA ASP A 158 15.13 -3.62 0.82
C ASP A 158 15.43 -2.72 2.05
N PRO A 159 16.61 -2.08 2.12
CA PRO A 159 16.94 -1.22 3.27
C PRO A 159 16.09 0.05 3.32
N ASN A 160 15.47 0.46 2.22
CA ASN A 160 14.64 1.65 2.16
C ASN A 160 13.19 1.32 2.53
N ARG A 161 12.72 1.89 3.65
CA ARG A 161 11.34 1.75 4.15
C ARG A 161 10.28 2.04 3.08
N THR A 162 10.45 3.11 2.30
CA THR A 162 9.48 3.50 1.25
C THR A 162 9.42 2.47 0.14
N MET A 163 10.56 1.91 -0.27
CA MET A 163 10.59 0.83 -1.27
C MET A 163 9.84 -0.41 -0.77
N ARG A 164 10.04 -0.77 0.50
CA ARG A 164 9.31 -1.90 1.12
C ARG A 164 7.80 -1.66 1.10
N LEU A 165 7.36 -0.44 1.43
CA LEU A 165 5.95 -0.05 1.39
C LEU A 165 5.37 -0.11 -0.03
N TYR A 166 6.07 0.39 -1.05
CA TYR A 166 5.64 0.26 -2.44
C TYR A 166 5.51 -1.22 -2.85
N ALA A 167 6.51 -2.03 -2.51
CA ALA A 167 6.45 -3.45 -2.85
C ALA A 167 5.25 -4.16 -2.19
N LEU A 168 4.99 -3.88 -0.91
CA LEU A 168 3.80 -4.37 -0.21
C LEU A 168 2.50 -3.89 -0.86
N GLN A 169 2.42 -2.62 -1.28
CA GLN A 169 1.24 -2.07 -1.96
C GLN A 169 0.93 -2.83 -3.24
N HIS A 170 1.95 -3.14 -4.03
CA HIS A 170 1.77 -3.88 -5.26
C HIS A 170 1.42 -5.35 -5.02
N LEU A 171 1.94 -6.00 -3.96
CA LEU A 171 1.53 -7.35 -3.55
C LEU A 171 0.05 -7.37 -3.13
N ASN A 172 -0.37 -6.41 -2.31
CA ASN A 172 -1.78 -6.28 -1.90
C ASN A 172 -2.70 -6.09 -3.11
N LEU A 173 -2.30 -5.20 -4.03
CA LEU A 173 -3.07 -4.96 -5.25
C LEU A 173 -3.14 -6.21 -6.13
N GLN A 174 -2.07 -7.02 -6.23
CA GLN A 174 -2.13 -8.30 -6.92
C GLN A 174 -3.12 -9.26 -6.26
N ARG A 175 -3.13 -9.37 -4.93
CA ARG A 175 -4.10 -10.19 -4.18
C ARG A 175 -5.54 -9.72 -4.45
N ARG A 176 -5.83 -8.44 -4.24
CA ARG A 176 -7.18 -7.84 -4.41
C ARG A 176 -7.73 -7.93 -5.83
N THR A 177 -6.86 -7.99 -6.84
CA THR A 177 -7.27 -8.07 -8.26
C THR A 177 -7.30 -9.51 -8.79
N GLY A 178 -7.10 -10.52 -7.92
CA GLY A 178 -7.06 -11.93 -8.32
C GLY A 178 -5.82 -12.33 -9.13
N ARG A 179 -4.79 -11.47 -9.16
CA ARG A 179 -3.52 -11.71 -9.86
C ARG A 179 -2.52 -12.49 -9.02
N LEU A 180 -2.73 -12.54 -7.71
CA LEU A 180 -2.11 -13.48 -6.78
C LEU A 180 -3.20 -14.46 -6.27
N PRO A 181 -3.57 -15.47 -7.07
CA PRO A 181 -4.55 -16.47 -6.67
C PRO A 181 -3.99 -17.36 -5.55
N ASP A 182 -4.86 -18.09 -4.88
CA ASP A 182 -4.48 -19.05 -3.83
C ASP A 182 -3.48 -20.09 -4.38
N GLY A 183 -2.51 -20.46 -3.54
CA GLY A 183 -1.45 -21.41 -3.87
C GLY A 183 -0.15 -21.08 -3.16
N ALA A 184 0.89 -21.89 -3.41
CA ALA A 184 2.15 -21.85 -2.67
C ALA A 184 2.80 -20.45 -2.60
N LEU A 185 2.77 -19.68 -3.70
CA LEU A 185 3.33 -18.34 -3.73
C LEU A 185 2.49 -17.34 -2.91
N ALA A 186 1.16 -17.46 -2.92
CA ALA A 186 0.31 -16.63 -2.08
C ALA A 186 0.52 -16.96 -0.59
N ASP A 187 0.67 -18.24 -0.26
CA ASP A 187 0.98 -18.69 1.10
C ASP A 187 2.35 -18.17 1.57
N GLU A 188 3.36 -18.17 0.69
CA GLU A 188 4.68 -17.60 0.97
C GLU A 188 4.60 -16.09 1.23
N VAL A 189 3.90 -15.34 0.38
CA VAL A 189 3.69 -13.90 0.58
C VAL A 189 2.95 -13.64 1.90
N LEU A 190 1.89 -14.39 2.18
CA LEU A 190 1.13 -14.27 3.43
C LEU A 190 2.01 -14.53 4.66
N ALA A 191 2.81 -15.61 4.63
CA ALA A 191 3.73 -15.94 5.71
C ALA A 191 4.76 -14.83 5.96
N ALA A 192 5.33 -14.28 4.89
CA ALA A 192 6.27 -13.18 4.98
C ALA A 192 5.62 -11.89 5.50
N VAL A 193 4.43 -11.54 5.01
CA VAL A 193 3.65 -10.39 5.49
C VAL A 193 3.36 -10.55 6.98
N ARG A 194 2.93 -11.73 7.45
CA ARG A 194 2.76 -12.03 8.89
C ARG A 194 4.06 -11.82 9.67
N GLY A 195 5.19 -12.29 9.15
CA GLY A 195 6.50 -12.10 9.79
C GLY A 195 6.95 -10.64 9.94
N MET A 196 6.36 -9.72 9.16
CA MET A 196 6.66 -8.29 9.22
C MET A 196 5.73 -7.49 10.15
N SER A 197 4.77 -8.11 10.83
CA SER A 197 3.79 -7.38 11.66
C SER A 197 4.41 -6.69 12.89
N SER A 198 5.59 -7.12 13.33
CA SER A 198 6.35 -6.50 14.42
C SER A 198 7.36 -5.45 13.95
N ASP A 199 7.46 -5.19 12.66
CA ASP A 199 8.40 -4.20 12.12
C ASP A 199 7.75 -2.81 12.09
N ASN A 200 8.14 -1.94 13.03
CA ASN A 200 7.60 -0.56 13.14
C ASN A 200 7.65 0.25 11.84
N GLY A 201 8.55 -0.07 10.90
CA GLY A 201 8.62 0.60 9.61
C GLY A 201 7.45 0.28 8.68
N VAL A 202 6.84 -0.89 8.78
CA VAL A 202 5.80 -1.36 7.83
C VAL A 202 4.57 -1.96 8.51
N ALA A 203 4.57 -2.12 9.84
CA ALA A 203 3.54 -2.82 10.60
C ALA A 203 2.11 -2.33 10.30
N GLY A 204 1.89 -1.02 10.22
CA GLY A 204 0.58 -0.46 9.90
C GLY A 204 0.04 -0.99 8.56
N TYR A 205 0.87 -0.95 7.52
CA TYR A 205 0.50 -1.42 6.19
C TYR A 205 0.37 -2.95 6.13
N VAL A 206 1.24 -3.67 6.84
CA VAL A 206 1.15 -5.14 6.98
C VAL A 206 -0.19 -5.55 7.59
N ILE A 207 -0.62 -4.87 8.67
CA ILE A 207 -1.88 -5.18 9.34
C ILE A 207 -3.08 -4.92 8.42
N GLU A 208 -3.06 -3.85 7.63
CA GLU A 208 -4.07 -3.56 6.61
C GLU A 208 -4.16 -4.66 5.55
N ILE A 209 -3.01 -5.11 5.04
CA ILE A 209 -2.94 -6.24 4.09
C ILE A 209 -3.54 -7.50 4.70
N LEU A 210 -3.13 -7.84 5.93
CA LEU A 210 -3.62 -9.03 6.60
C LEU A 210 -5.14 -8.99 6.79
N ALA A 211 -5.69 -7.86 7.24
CA ALA A 211 -7.13 -7.70 7.46
C ALA A 211 -7.96 -7.85 6.17
N THR A 212 -7.35 -7.59 5.00
CA THR A 212 -8.02 -7.66 3.69
C THR A 212 -7.52 -8.82 2.82
N TRP A 213 -6.76 -9.76 3.40
CA TRP A 213 -6.08 -10.80 2.63
C TRP A 213 -7.03 -11.82 2.00
N ASP A 214 -8.01 -12.30 2.79
CA ASP A 214 -8.95 -13.35 2.41
C ASP A 214 -10.35 -12.82 2.05
N GLY A 215 -10.50 -11.48 1.94
CA GLY A 215 -11.78 -10.88 1.62
C GLY A 215 -11.69 -9.39 1.29
N GLY A 216 -12.81 -8.82 0.86
CA GLY A 216 -12.92 -7.37 0.66
C GLY A 216 -12.81 -6.60 1.98
N GLU A 217 -12.93 -5.27 1.91
CA GLU A 217 -12.84 -4.36 3.07
C GLU A 217 -13.91 -4.64 4.15
N ASP A 218 -14.93 -5.43 3.83
CA ASP A 218 -16.03 -5.81 4.73
C ASP A 218 -15.87 -7.22 5.34
N ALA A 219 -14.82 -7.95 4.99
CA ALA A 219 -14.58 -9.27 5.57
C ALA A 219 -14.10 -9.14 7.02
N GLU A 220 -14.65 -9.96 7.91
CA GLU A 220 -14.17 -10.00 9.30
C GLU A 220 -12.74 -10.59 9.34
N PRO A 221 -11.77 -9.90 9.98
CA PRO A 221 -10.43 -10.42 10.14
C PRO A 221 -10.43 -11.73 10.92
N THR A 222 -9.50 -12.63 10.60
CA THR A 222 -9.33 -13.86 11.38
C THR A 222 -8.95 -13.55 12.84
N PRO A 223 -9.22 -14.45 13.80
CA PRO A 223 -8.85 -14.23 15.21
C PRO A 223 -7.37 -13.92 15.42
N GLU A 224 -6.49 -14.50 14.61
CA GLU A 224 -5.05 -14.22 14.65
C GLU A 224 -4.75 -12.77 14.25
N ILE A 225 -5.31 -12.32 13.13
CA ILE A 225 -5.11 -10.96 12.61
C ILE A 225 -5.68 -9.94 13.58
N LEU A 226 -6.87 -10.23 14.13
CA LEU A 226 -7.50 -9.40 15.14
C LEU A 226 -6.61 -9.25 16.38
N ARG A 227 -6.03 -10.35 16.87
CA ARG A 227 -5.10 -10.33 18.00
C ARG A 227 -3.88 -9.45 17.70
N ILE A 228 -3.29 -9.58 16.52
CA ILE A 228 -2.15 -8.74 16.09
C ILE A 228 -2.57 -7.26 16.09
N ALA A 229 -3.65 -6.93 15.38
CA ALA A 229 -4.14 -5.56 15.24
C ALA A 229 -4.46 -4.90 16.61
N LEU A 230 -5.16 -5.59 17.50
CA LEU A 230 -5.47 -5.09 18.83
C LEU A 230 -4.21 -4.90 19.68
N SER A 231 -3.26 -5.85 19.62
CA SER A 231 -1.99 -5.73 20.36
C SER A 231 -1.15 -4.54 19.88
N THR A 232 -1.07 -4.33 18.56
CA THR A 232 -0.37 -3.19 17.96
C THR A 232 -1.05 -1.88 18.31
N ALA A 233 -2.39 -1.80 18.26
CA ALA A 233 -3.13 -0.59 18.63
C ALA A 233 -2.94 -0.20 20.10
N ALA A 234 -2.85 -1.20 21.00
CA ALA A 234 -2.68 -0.99 22.43
C ALA A 234 -1.24 -0.67 22.85
N ASP A 235 -0.23 -1.03 22.05
CA ASP A 235 1.17 -0.90 22.42
C ASP A 235 1.73 0.50 22.08
N PRO A 236 2.10 1.32 23.09
CA PRO A 236 2.58 2.68 22.89
C PRO A 236 3.99 2.75 22.28
N SER A 237 4.70 1.63 22.14
CA SER A 237 6.00 1.59 21.45
C SER A 237 5.86 1.70 19.92
N PHE A 238 4.67 1.44 19.39
CA PHE A 238 4.38 1.66 17.98
C PHE A 238 4.11 3.13 17.67
N PRO A 239 4.55 3.63 16.50
CA PRO A 239 4.17 4.94 16.00
C PRO A 239 2.66 5.16 15.96
N THR A 240 2.23 6.41 16.20
CA THR A 240 0.80 6.77 16.26
C THR A 240 0.03 6.38 15.00
N ASP A 241 0.59 6.60 13.82
CA ASP A 241 0.01 6.21 12.53
C ASP A 241 -0.20 4.70 12.41
N VAL A 242 0.77 3.90 12.88
CA VAL A 242 0.64 2.44 12.92
C VAL A 242 -0.50 2.01 13.85
N ARG A 243 -0.58 2.61 15.04
CA ARG A 243 -1.66 2.33 16.01
C ARG A 243 -3.04 2.73 15.47
N VAL A 244 -3.12 3.83 14.72
CA VAL A 244 -4.35 4.26 14.01
C VAL A 244 -4.77 3.23 12.97
N THR A 245 -3.85 2.75 12.13
CA THR A 245 -4.21 1.71 11.14
C THR A 245 -4.65 0.43 11.83
N ALA A 246 -3.94 0.02 12.89
CA ALA A 246 -4.22 -1.21 13.60
C ALA A 246 -5.61 -1.20 14.29
N ILE A 247 -6.00 -0.09 14.93
CA ILE A 247 -7.32 -0.01 15.57
C ILE A 247 -8.44 -0.08 14.51
N HIS A 248 -8.26 0.53 13.34
CA HIS A 248 -9.26 0.46 12.26
C HIS A 248 -9.31 -0.91 11.59
N ALA A 249 -8.17 -1.56 11.38
CA ALA A 249 -8.09 -2.91 10.82
C ALA A 249 -8.76 -3.96 11.71
N ALA A 250 -8.74 -3.77 13.03
CA ALA A 250 -9.46 -4.63 13.99
C ALA A 250 -10.99 -4.44 13.94
N GLY A 251 -11.51 -3.41 13.27
CA GLY A 251 -12.95 -3.21 13.05
C GLY A 251 -13.75 -3.12 14.35
N SER A 252 -14.93 -3.75 14.37
CA SER A 252 -15.86 -3.72 15.51
C SER A 252 -15.28 -4.29 16.81
N ALA A 253 -14.38 -5.26 16.72
CA ALA A 253 -13.76 -5.88 17.89
C ALA A 253 -12.84 -4.93 18.66
N SER A 254 -12.41 -3.82 18.06
CA SER A 254 -11.60 -2.80 18.73
C SER A 254 -12.39 -1.74 19.50
N VAL A 255 -13.72 -1.75 19.45
CA VAL A 255 -14.55 -0.74 20.14
C VAL A 255 -14.23 -0.62 21.66
N PRO A 256 -14.02 -1.71 22.43
CA PRO A 256 -13.62 -1.58 23.83
C PRO A 256 -12.29 -0.83 24.01
N LEU A 257 -11.27 -1.16 23.21
CA LEU A 257 -9.97 -0.49 23.24
C LEU A 257 -10.09 0.98 22.77
N ALA A 258 -10.93 1.24 21.77
CA ALA A 258 -11.18 2.58 21.28
C ALA A 258 -11.78 3.50 22.35
N ARG A 259 -12.68 2.98 23.21
CA ARG A 259 -13.20 3.75 24.35
C ARG A 259 -12.07 4.17 25.29
N THR A 260 -11.19 3.24 25.65
CA THR A 260 -10.03 3.51 26.51
C THR A 260 -9.14 4.59 25.91
N ILE A 261 -8.71 4.41 24.65
CA ILE A 261 -7.85 5.36 23.94
C ILE A 261 -8.51 6.73 23.83
N ALA A 262 -9.79 6.79 23.48
CA ALA A 262 -10.48 8.05 23.26
C ALA A 262 -10.59 8.90 24.55
N THR A 263 -10.62 8.29 25.74
CA THR A 263 -10.63 9.00 27.03
C THR A 263 -9.26 9.28 27.63
N ASP A 264 -8.20 8.63 27.13
CA ASP A 264 -6.87 8.82 27.69
C ASP A 264 -6.30 10.18 27.27
N ALA A 265 -6.21 11.11 28.21
CA ALA A 265 -5.66 12.44 27.97
C ALA A 265 -4.15 12.43 27.65
N GLY A 266 -3.43 11.34 27.99
CA GLY A 266 -2.04 11.11 27.64
C GLY A 266 -1.83 10.64 26.20
N GLU A 267 -2.88 10.16 25.52
CA GLU A 267 -2.79 9.67 24.16
C GLU A 267 -2.71 10.80 23.12
N HIS A 268 -2.03 10.51 22.01
CA HIS A 268 -1.89 11.46 20.93
C HIS A 268 -3.27 11.81 20.32
N THR A 269 -3.54 13.10 20.10
CA THR A 269 -4.86 13.59 19.64
C THR A 269 -5.33 12.89 18.36
N MET A 270 -4.41 12.56 17.43
CA MET A 270 -4.75 11.82 16.20
C MET A 270 -5.30 10.42 16.50
N LEU A 271 -4.67 9.69 17.44
CA LEU A 271 -5.12 8.35 17.82
C LEU A 271 -6.46 8.40 18.55
N ARG A 272 -6.66 9.40 19.42
CA ARG A 272 -7.96 9.66 20.06
C ARG A 272 -9.06 9.93 19.03
N LYS A 273 -8.78 10.77 18.00
CA LYS A 273 -9.73 11.04 16.91
C LYS A 273 -10.06 9.78 16.09
N ALA A 274 -9.07 8.94 15.81
CA ALA A 274 -9.28 7.66 15.12
C ALA A 274 -10.17 6.71 15.93
N ALA A 275 -9.91 6.60 17.23
CA ALA A 275 -10.72 5.82 18.16
C ALA A 275 -12.18 6.33 18.23
N ILE A 276 -12.38 7.64 18.31
CA ILE A 276 -13.71 8.27 18.26
C ILE A 276 -14.44 7.94 16.94
N ALA A 277 -13.74 8.06 15.81
CA ALA A 277 -14.30 7.74 14.50
C ALA A 277 -14.70 6.27 14.39
N LEU A 278 -13.90 5.36 14.97
CA LEU A 278 -14.20 3.94 15.05
C LEU A 278 -15.44 3.65 15.91
N ILE A 279 -15.57 4.28 17.08
CA ILE A 279 -16.80 4.20 17.91
C ILE A 279 -17.99 4.73 17.11
N GLY A 280 -17.83 5.84 16.38
CA GLY A 280 -18.85 6.36 15.49
C GLY A 280 -19.25 5.39 14.37
N ARG A 281 -18.38 4.46 13.96
CA ARG A 281 -18.66 3.46 12.92
C ARG A 281 -19.26 2.17 13.48
N TYR A 282 -18.71 1.63 14.56
CA TYR A 282 -19.04 0.29 15.09
C TYR A 282 -19.61 0.28 16.52
N GLY A 283 -19.67 1.44 17.17
CA GLY A 283 -20.27 1.59 18.50
C GLY A 283 -21.79 1.46 18.48
N SER A 284 -22.39 1.78 19.62
CA SER A 284 -23.82 1.62 19.90
C SER A 284 -24.41 2.92 20.47
N PRO A 285 -25.75 3.06 20.54
CA PRO A 285 -26.38 4.22 21.17
C PRO A 285 -25.93 4.46 22.64
N ALA A 286 -25.45 3.43 23.34
CA ALA A 286 -24.88 3.57 24.68
C ALA A 286 -23.62 4.45 24.71
N ASP A 287 -22.95 4.62 23.58
CA ASP A 287 -21.75 5.45 23.44
C ASP A 287 -22.08 6.95 23.27
N LEU A 288 -23.35 7.33 23.14
CA LEU A 288 -23.75 8.73 22.92
C LEU A 288 -23.34 9.64 24.08
N GLY A 289 -23.64 9.27 25.32
CA GLY A 289 -23.26 10.07 26.49
C GLY A 289 -21.75 10.22 26.62
N PHE A 290 -21.02 9.14 26.33
CA PHE A 290 -19.57 9.11 26.28
C PHE A 290 -18.99 10.07 25.24
N LEU A 291 -19.50 10.05 24.01
CA LEU A 291 -19.05 10.93 22.93
C LEU A 291 -19.40 12.40 23.19
N GLU A 292 -20.53 12.66 23.84
CA GLU A 292 -20.95 14.00 24.25
C GLU A 292 -19.97 14.60 25.28
N THR A 293 -19.46 13.79 26.21
CA THR A 293 -18.37 14.21 27.12
C THR A 293 -17.09 14.53 26.34
N ILE A 294 -16.65 13.65 25.46
CA ILE A 294 -15.43 13.87 24.66
C ILE A 294 -15.54 15.13 23.79
N ARG A 295 -16.71 15.38 23.21
CA ARG A 295 -16.99 16.56 22.40
C ARG A 295 -16.74 17.86 23.17
N SER A 296 -17.05 17.92 24.47
CA SER A 296 -16.88 19.11 25.28
C SER A 296 -15.46 19.31 25.82
N GLU A 297 -14.58 18.31 25.74
CA GLU A 297 -13.19 18.39 26.20
C GLU A 297 -12.35 19.38 25.38
N SER A 298 -12.47 19.36 24.04
CA SER A 298 -11.74 20.28 23.16
C SER A 298 -12.33 20.39 21.76
N ALA A 299 -12.13 21.53 21.11
CA ALA A 299 -12.57 21.75 19.73
C ALA A 299 -11.97 20.74 18.72
N ARG A 300 -10.74 20.25 18.96
CA ARG A 300 -10.09 19.28 18.07
C ARG A 300 -10.75 17.89 18.12
N LEU A 301 -11.20 17.46 19.30
CA LEU A 301 -11.92 16.19 19.48
C LEU A 301 -13.38 16.32 19.07
N ALA A 302 -14.00 17.49 19.27
CA ALA A 302 -15.36 17.78 18.79
C ALA A 302 -15.52 17.48 17.28
N GLN A 303 -14.53 17.85 16.47
CA GLN A 303 -14.50 17.54 15.03
C GLN A 303 -14.66 16.05 14.69
N ALA A 304 -14.22 15.14 15.57
CA ALA A 304 -14.40 13.70 15.38
C ALA A 304 -15.67 13.19 16.09
N ALA A 305 -16.00 13.74 17.26
CA ALA A 305 -17.13 13.30 18.07
C ALA A 305 -18.49 13.65 17.44
N GLU A 306 -18.62 14.83 16.83
CA GLU A 306 -19.86 15.27 16.17
C GLU A 306 -20.34 14.31 15.07
N PRO A 307 -19.53 13.94 14.05
CA PRO A 307 -19.97 12.99 13.05
C PRO A 307 -20.20 11.59 13.65
N ALA A 308 -19.44 11.18 14.67
CA ALA A 308 -19.66 9.92 15.36
C ALA A 308 -21.04 9.88 16.06
N ILE A 309 -21.41 10.96 16.78
CA ILE A 309 -22.72 11.12 17.42
C ILE A 309 -23.85 11.09 16.40
N ALA A 310 -23.70 11.84 15.29
CA ALA A 310 -24.71 11.86 14.23
C ALA A 310 -24.98 10.45 13.68
N ARG A 311 -23.91 9.71 13.36
CA ARG A 311 -24.00 8.33 12.84
C ARG A 311 -24.64 7.34 13.82
N LEU A 312 -24.47 7.53 15.13
CA LEU A 312 -25.09 6.66 16.13
C LEU A 312 -26.57 7.02 16.34
N ARG A 313 -26.95 8.30 16.23
CA ARG A 313 -28.36 8.73 16.28
C ARG A 313 -29.17 8.20 15.08
N GLU A 314 -28.53 8.08 13.91
CA GLU A 314 -29.13 7.50 12.71
C GLU A 314 -29.29 5.96 12.79
N ARG A 315 -28.68 5.30 13.79
CA ARG A 315 -28.71 3.82 13.97
C ARG A 315 -29.21 3.41 15.36
N PRO A 316 -30.50 3.66 15.68
CA PRO A 316 -31.05 3.47 17.02
C PRO A 316 -31.09 2.01 17.49
N ASP A 317 -31.04 1.03 16.58
CA ASP A 317 -31.03 -0.40 16.89
C ASP A 317 -29.62 -1.00 17.02
N GLY A 318 -28.57 -0.20 16.77
CA GLY A 318 -27.19 -0.68 16.72
C GLY A 318 -26.90 -1.67 15.58
N ARG A 319 -27.82 -1.84 14.63
CA ARG A 319 -27.73 -2.77 13.49
C ARG A 319 -27.83 -2.02 12.17
N GLY A 320 -26.81 -1.21 11.88
CA GLY A 320 -26.64 -0.63 10.54
C GLY A 320 -25.41 -1.20 9.86
N GLU A 321 -25.47 -1.37 8.54
CA GLU A 321 -24.27 -1.65 7.76
C GLU A 321 -23.19 -0.60 8.10
N PRO A 322 -21.91 -0.99 8.21
CA PRO A 322 -20.83 -0.05 8.43
C PRO A 322 -20.85 1.00 7.31
N ILE A 323 -20.99 2.28 7.67
CA ILE A 323 -20.98 3.36 6.68
C ILE A 323 -19.58 3.39 6.05
N PRO A 324 -19.45 3.33 4.71
CA PRO A 324 -18.15 3.42 4.04
C PRO A 324 -17.49 4.77 4.34
N TYR A 325 -16.16 4.82 4.31
CA TYR A 325 -15.43 6.08 4.42
C TYR A 325 -15.87 7.02 3.26
N GLN A 326 -16.35 8.23 3.60
CA GLN A 326 -16.72 9.32 2.67
C GLN A 326 -15.73 10.48 2.70
#